data_AF-A0A962CIS3-F1
#
_entry.id   AF-A0A962CIS3-F1
#
_cell.length_a   1.000
_cell.length_b   1.000
_cell.length_c   1.000
_cell.angle_alpha   90.00
_cell.angle_beta   90.00
_cell.angle_gamma   90.00
#
_symmetry.space_group_name_H-M   'P 1'
#
loop_
_entity.id
_entity.type
_entity.pdbx_description
1 polymer ?
#
loop_
_entity_poly.entity_id
_entity_poly.type
_entity_poly.pdbx_seq_one_letter_code
_entity_poly.pdbx_strand_id
1 'polypeptide(L)'
;CVRAHGNAIEYLSIGLILLLLVEMNQTQPLLVHSFGIALLVGRVMHAVGLSRSSGPSFGRVGGMILTLTVLGCMAALLIWQFVLRLTV
;
A
#
# COMPACT_ATOMS: atom_id res chain seq x y z
N CYS A 1 11.32 -19.13 5.34
CA CYS A 1 10.12 -18.44 4.82
C CYS A 1 9.40 -17.50 5.81
N VAL A 2 9.78 -17.46 7.10
CA VAL A 2 9.13 -16.57 8.10
C VAL A 2 9.26 -15.07 7.77
N ARG A 3 10.43 -14.59 7.33
CA ARG A 3 10.61 -13.13 7.06
C ARG A 3 9.82 -12.59 5.87
N ALA A 4 9.59 -13.41 4.85
CA ALA A 4 8.80 -13.02 3.68
C ALA A 4 7.31 -12.94 4.02
N HIS A 5 6.83 -13.90 4.82
CA HIS A 5 5.47 -13.92 5.33
C HIS A 5 5.23 -12.79 6.34
N GLY A 6 6.18 -12.51 7.23
CA GLY A 6 6.14 -11.37 8.16
C GLY A 6 6.00 -10.04 7.43
N ASN A 7 6.84 -9.79 6.42
CA ASN A 7 6.75 -8.56 5.62
C ASN A 7 5.40 -8.45 4.89
N ALA A 8 4.86 -9.56 4.38
CA ALA A 8 3.54 -9.54 3.77
C ALA A 8 2.45 -9.15 4.78
N ILE A 9 2.47 -9.74 5.98
CA ILE A 9 1.48 -9.44 7.03
C ILE A 9 1.55 -7.98 7.46
N GLU A 10 2.75 -7.44 7.70
CA GLU A 10 2.91 -6.07 8.21
C GLU A 10 2.31 -5.04 7.24
N TYR A 11 2.77 -5.04 5.99
CA TYR A 11 2.38 -3.99 5.06
C TYR A 11 1.00 -4.23 4.42
N LEU A 12 0.55 -5.48 4.27
CA LEU A 12 -0.79 -5.77 3.76
C LEU A 12 -1.84 -5.38 4.80
N SER A 13 -1.62 -5.71 6.08
CA SER A 13 -2.56 -5.35 7.16
C SER A 13 -2.69 -3.83 7.28
N ILE A 14 -1.57 -3.10 7.30
CA ILE A 14 -1.59 -1.63 7.34
C ILE A 14 -2.25 -1.06 6.08
N GLY A 15 -1.95 -1.59 4.90
CA GLY A 15 -2.55 -1.14 3.65
C GLY A 15 -4.06 -1.32 3.59
N LEU A 16 -4.58 -2.44 4.08
CA LEU A 16 -6.02 -2.70 4.15
C LEU A 16 -6.73 -1.78 5.15
N ILE A 17 -6.11 -1.52 6.31
CA ILE A 17 -6.65 -0.58 7.30
C ILE A 17 -6.72 0.84 6.71
N LEU A 18 -5.68 1.30 6.02
CA LEU A 18 -5.70 2.62 5.38
C LEU A 18 -6.74 2.70 4.25
N LEU A 19 -6.86 1.65 3.43
CA LEU A 19 -7.86 1.61 2.36
C LEU A 19 -9.28 1.72 2.92
N LEU A 20 -9.57 0.98 4.01
CA LEU A 20 -10.84 1.07 4.73
C LEU A 20 -11.09 2.48 5.24
N LEU A 21 -10.09 3.12 5.86
CA LEU A 21 -10.23 4.50 6.36
C LEU A 21 -10.50 5.51 5.23
N VAL A 22 -9.87 5.34 4.06
CA VAL A 22 -10.11 6.21 2.89
C VAL A 22 -11.54 6.05 2.36
N GLU A 23 -12.07 4.82 2.36
CA GLU A 23 -13.46 4.51 2.00
C GLU A 23 -14.45 5.10 3.02
N MET A 24 -14.17 4.98 4.32
CA MET A 24 -15.00 5.56 5.38
C MET A 24 -15.09 7.09 5.31
N ASN A 25 -14.07 7.76 4.78
CA ASN A 25 -14.09 9.21 4.56
C ASN A 25 -14.87 9.63 3.29
N GLN A 26 -15.62 8.71 2.66
CA GLN A 26 -16.45 9.00 1.46
C GLN A 26 -15.63 9.58 0.29
N THR A 27 -14.37 9.16 0.17
CA THR A 27 -13.51 9.51 -0.96
C THR A 27 -14.09 8.92 -2.26
N GLN A 28 -13.84 9.55 -3.41
CA GLN A 28 -14.33 9.07 -4.71
C GLN A 28 -14.02 7.56 -4.91
N PRO A 29 -15.01 6.72 -5.28
CA PRO A 29 -14.83 5.27 -5.41
C PRO A 29 -13.71 4.87 -6.39
N LEU A 30 -13.51 5.67 -7.44
CA LEU A 30 -12.43 5.50 -8.43
C LEU A 30 -11.04 5.61 -7.79
N LEU A 31 -10.83 6.57 -6.89
CA LEU A 31 -9.56 6.73 -6.18
C LEU A 31 -9.30 5.55 -5.25
N VAL A 32 -10.32 5.10 -4.51
CA VAL A 32 -10.21 3.92 -3.63
C VAL A 32 -9.78 2.69 -4.42
N HIS A 33 -10.43 2.40 -5.56
CA HIS A 33 -10.05 1.28 -6.41
C HIS A 33 -8.65 1.44 -7.00
N SER A 34 -8.25 2.64 -7.40
CA SER A 34 -6.89 2.89 -7.92
C SER A 34 -5.81 2.55 -6.89
N PHE A 35 -6.02 2.92 -5.62
CA PHE A 35 -5.11 2.60 -4.54
C PHE A 35 -5.09 1.11 -4.21
N GLY A 36 -6.24 0.43 -4.21
CA GLY A 36 -6.33 -1.02 -4.03
C GLY A 36 -5.57 -1.79 -5.12
N ILE A 37 -5.77 -1.41 -6.39
CA ILE A 37 -5.08 -2.02 -7.54
C ILE A 37 -3.57 -1.78 -7.44
N ALA A 38 -3.14 -0.55 -7.16
CA ALA A 38 -1.72 -0.22 -7.01
C ALA A 38 -1.03 -1.02 -5.89
N LEU A 39 -1.72 -1.21 -4.76
CA LEU A 39 -1.22 -2.01 -3.63
C LEU A 39 -1.09 -3.49 -4.02
N LEU A 40 -2.08 -4.03 -4.73
CA LEU A 40 -2.07 -5.41 -5.22
C LEU A 40 -0.93 -5.64 -6.22
N VAL A 41 -0.76 -4.73 -7.19
CA VAL A 41 0.33 -4.77 -8.18
C VAL A 41 1.70 -4.72 -7.48
N GLY A 42 1.90 -3.81 -6.53
CA GLY A 42 3.14 -3.72 -5.76
C GLY A 42 3.49 -5.01 -5.01
N ARG A 43 2.49 -5.66 -4.41
CA ARG A 43 2.67 -6.94 -3.70
C ARG A 43 2.98 -8.10 -4.65
N VAL A 44 2.28 -8.19 -5.78
CA VAL A 44 2.56 -9.22 -6.80
C VAL A 44 3.96 -9.04 -7.37
N MET A 45 4.36 -7.80 -7.72
CA MET A 45 5.72 -7.50 -8.20
C MET A 45 6.79 -7.88 -7.17
N HIS A 46 6.56 -7.55 -5.89
CA HIS A 46 7.48 -7.90 -4.81
C HIS A 46 7.60 -9.42 -4.63
N ALA A 47 6.47 -10.14 -4.66
CA ALA A 47 6.43 -11.59 -4.53
C ALA A 47 7.16 -12.28 -5.71
N VAL A 48 6.89 -11.86 -6.95
CA VAL A 48 7.59 -12.36 -8.14
C VAL A 48 9.09 -12.06 -8.08
N GLY A 49 9.46 -10.87 -7.61
CA GLY A 49 10.86 -10.48 -7.41
C GLY A 49 11.58 -11.30 -6.35
N LEU A 50 10.85 -11.82 -5.36
CA LEU A 50 11.36 -12.73 -4.33
C LEU A 50 11.46 -14.18 -4.84
N SER A 51 10.52 -14.63 -5.68
CA SER A 51 10.51 -15.98 -6.24
C SER A 51 11.56 -16.22 -7.33
N ARG A 52 11.94 -15.18 -8.09
CA ARG A 52 12.90 -15.32 -9.21
C ARG A 52 14.38 -15.14 -8.86
N SER A 53 14.73 -14.65 -7.67
CA SER A 53 16.12 -14.33 -7.33
C SER A 53 16.38 -14.40 -5.82
N SER A 54 17.45 -15.10 -5.42
CA SER A 54 17.96 -15.12 -4.04
C SER A 54 18.72 -13.84 -3.64
N GLY A 55 19.07 -12.97 -4.61
CA GLY A 55 19.72 -11.67 -4.42
C GLY A 55 18.78 -10.46 -4.57
N PRO A 56 19.29 -9.21 -4.42
CA PRO A 56 18.50 -7.99 -4.64
C PRO A 56 18.03 -7.93 -6.11
N SER A 57 16.74 -8.18 -6.33
CA SER A 57 16.12 -8.10 -7.65
C SER A 57 15.32 -6.81 -7.79
N PHE A 58 15.28 -6.28 -9.01
CA PHE A 58 14.52 -5.07 -9.34
C PHE A 58 13.03 -5.21 -8.97
N GLY A 59 12.46 -6.43 -9.08
CA GLY A 59 11.07 -6.70 -8.67
C GLY A 59 10.84 -6.59 -7.16
N ARG A 60 11.82 -6.99 -6.33
CA ARG A 60 11.74 -6.90 -4.88
C ARG A 60 11.81 -5.46 -4.40
N VAL A 61 12.76 -4.68 -4.92
CA VAL A 61 12.93 -3.27 -4.55
C VAL A 61 11.81 -2.42 -5.12
N GLY A 62 11.48 -2.59 -6.41
CA GLY A 62 10.41 -1.86 -7.08
C GLY A 62 9.03 -2.11 -6.46
N GLY A 63 8.69 -3.37 -6.16
CA GLY A 63 7.43 -3.70 -5.49
C GLY A 63 7.36 -3.16 -4.05
N MET A 64 8.49 -3.11 -3.35
CA MET A 64 8.57 -2.51 -2.01
C MET A 64 8.36 -1.00 -2.06
N ILE A 65 9.07 -0.30 -2.96
CA ILE A 65 8.94 1.14 -3.16
C ILE A 65 7.50 1.47 -3.53
N LEU A 66 6.92 0.78 -4.52
CA LEU A 66 5.54 1.01 -4.92
C LEU A 66 4.57 0.84 -3.75
N THR A 67 4.75 -0.18 -2.92
CA THR A 67 3.86 -0.35 -1.77
C THR A 67 4.04 0.78 -0.75
N LEU A 68 5.28 1.17 -0.42
CA LEU A 68 5.56 2.27 0.50
C LEU A 68 5.00 3.60 -0.01
N THR A 69 5.11 3.86 -1.32
CA THR A 69 4.52 5.05 -1.95
C THR A 69 3.01 5.04 -1.81
N VAL A 70 2.33 3.92 -2.09
CA VAL A 70 0.87 3.81 -1.95
C VAL A 70 0.44 4.02 -0.49
N LEU A 71 1.13 3.37 0.46
CA LEU A 71 0.92 3.55 1.91
C LEU A 71 1.07 5.03 2.32
N GLY A 72 2.14 5.68 1.88
CA GLY A 72 2.41 7.08 2.16
C GLY A 72 1.36 8.02 1.55
N CYS A 73 0.92 7.75 0.32
CA CYS A 73 -0.15 8.52 -0.32
C CYS A 73 -1.48 8.39 0.41
N MET A 74 -1.89 7.17 0.78
CA MET A 74 -3.12 6.95 1.56
C MET A 74 -3.06 7.67 2.91
N ALA A 75 -1.93 7.56 3.62
CA ALA A 75 -1.73 8.22 4.91
C ALA A 75 -1.78 9.76 4.77
N ALA A 76 -1.10 10.32 3.76
CA ALA A 76 -1.12 11.76 3.50
C ALA A 76 -2.52 12.27 3.15
N LEU A 77 -3.29 11.51 2.35
CA LEU A 77 -4.69 11.87 2.04
C LEU A 77 -5.57 11.85 3.28
N LEU A 78 -5.43 10.86 4.16
CA LEU A 78 -6.18 10.78 5.41
C LEU A 78 -5.85 11.95 6.34
N ILE A 79 -4.57 12.28 6.49
CA ILE A 79 -4.13 13.44 7.29
C ILE A 79 -4.70 14.73 6.71
N TRP A 80 -4.65 14.90 5.39
CA TRP A 80 -5.21 16.07 4.70
C TRP A 80 -6.72 16.20 4.93
N GLN A 81 -7.48 15.11 4.78
CA GLN A 81 -8.92 15.09 5.03
C GLN A 81 -9.24 15.39 6.50
N PHE A 82 -8.45 14.87 7.43
CA PHE A 82 -8.60 15.15 8.85
C PHE A 82 -8.38 16.64 9.17
N VAL A 83 -7.33 17.25 8.62
CA VAL A 83 -7.05 18.69 8.80
C VAL A 83 -8.17 19.55 8.22
N LEU A 84 -8.63 19.25 6.99
CA LEU A 84 -9.74 19.98 6.38
C LEU A 84 -11.02 19.94 7.25
N ARG A 85 -11.34 18.77 7.80
CA ARG A 85 -12.50 18.59 8.68
C ARG A 85 -12.37 19.32 10.02
N LEU A 86 -11.16 19.59 10.51
CA LEU A 86 -10.94 20.39 11.71
C LEU A 86 -11.08 21.90 11.47
N THR A 87 -10.84 22.35 10.24
CA THR A 87 -10.83 23.77 9.87
C THR A 87 -12.17 24.31 9.38
N VAL A 88 -13.12 23.43 9.03
CA VAL A 88 -14.45 23.76 8.51
C VAL A 88 -15.52 23.32 9.50
#